data_AF-A0A183G6I2-F1
#
_entry.id   AF-A0A183G6I2-F1
#
_cell.length_a   1.000
_cell.length_b   1.000
_cell.length_c   1.000
_cell.angle_alpha   90.00
_cell.angle_beta   90.00
_cell.angle_gamma   90.00
#
_symmetry.space_group_name_H-M   'P 1'
#
loop_
_entity.id
_entity.type
_entity.pdbx_description
1 polymer ?
#
loop_
_entity_poly.entity_id
_entity_poly.type
_entity_poly.pdbx_seq_one_letter_code
_entity_poly.pdbx_strand_id
1 'polypeptide(L)' 'MYGAECWPATKEDETRLSVRETKMLRWTAGVTRMDRIRNDAIRQKFGVAPITDKMREARLRWYGHVLRGEEDSPR' A
#
# COMPACT_ATOMS: atom_id res chain seq x y z
N MET A 1 -0.90 -6.08 -9.60
CA MET A 1 -1.20 -4.74 -10.17
C MET A 1 0.02 -4.33 -10.98
N TYR A 2 0.10 -4.78 -12.24
CA TYR A 2 1.25 -4.48 -13.11
C TYR A 2 1.22 -2.99 -13.48
N GLY A 3 2.37 -2.32 -13.40
CA GLY A 3 2.52 -0.94 -13.87
C GLY A 3 2.35 0.17 -12.82
N ALA A 4 2.00 -0.13 -11.57
CA ALA A 4 1.98 0.87 -10.47
C ALA A 4 3.39 1.29 -9.99
N GLU A 5 4.41 0.54 -10.40
CA GLU A 5 5.79 0.62 -9.94
C GLU A 5 6.56 1.85 -10.48
N CYS A 6 6.12 2.40 -11.62
CA CYS A 6 6.70 3.60 -12.25
C CYS A 6 5.83 4.86 -12.15
N TRP A 7 4.68 4.84 -11.45
CA TRP A 7 3.89 6.06 -11.31
C TRP A 7 4.56 7.02 -10.31
N PRO A 8 4.57 8.33 -10.59
CA PRO A 8 4.84 9.32 -9.55
C PRO A 8 3.62 9.35 -8.62
N ALA A 9 3.56 8.39 -7.68
CA ALA A 9 2.50 8.36 -6.68
C ALA A 9 2.64 9.58 -5.79
N THR A 10 1.71 10.52 -5.93
CA THR A 10 1.68 11.73 -5.10
C THR A 10 1.24 11.39 -3.68
N LYS A 11 1.51 12.28 -2.73
CA LYS A 11 1.00 12.12 -1.35
C LYS A 11 -0.52 12.10 -1.30
N GLU A 12 -1.19 12.75 -2.24
CA GLU A 12 -2.63 12.71 -2.39
C GLU A 12 -3.11 11.31 -2.79
N ASP A 13 -2.45 10.67 -3.76
CA ASP A 13 -2.78 9.31 -4.18
C ASP A 13 -2.58 8.29 -3.05
N GLU A 14 -1.46 8.40 -2.31
CA GLU A 14 -1.19 7.58 -1.13
C GLU A 14 -2.31 7.74 -0.08
N THR A 15 -2.75 8.97 0.16
CA THR A 15 -3.83 9.28 1.11
C THR A 15 -5.17 8.73 0.63
N ARG A 16 -5.51 8.93 -0.64
CA ARG A 16 -6.76 8.43 -1.25
C ARG A 16 -6.85 6.90 -1.17
N LEU A 17 -5.74 6.21 -1.41
CA LEU A 17 -5.65 4.75 -1.26
C LEU A 17 -5.79 4.32 0.21
N SER A 18 -5.16 5.02 1.16
CA SER A 18 -5.29 4.72 2.59
C SER A 18 -6.73 4.88 3.10
N VAL A 19 -7.45 5.91 2.63
CA VAL A 19 -8.88 6.10 2.93
C VAL A 19 -9.72 4.98 2.34
N ARG A 20 -9.46 4.59 1.09
CA ARG A 20 -10.17 3.49 0.44
C ARG A 20 -9.95 2.15 1.16
N GLU A 21 -8.70 1.83 1.50
CA GLU A 21 -8.33 0.64 2.30
C GLU A 21 -9.12 0.63 3.62
N THR A 22 -9.02 1.72 4.39
CA THR A 22 -9.68 1.83 5.70
C THR A 22 -11.20 1.68 5.59
N LYS A 23 -11.82 2.26 4.54
CA LYS A 23 -13.25 2.14 4.29
C LYS A 23 -13.65 0.70 3.99
N MET A 24 -12.87 -0.01 3.16
CA MET A 24 -13.15 -1.42 2.86
C MET A 24 -12.98 -2.30 4.10
N LEU A 25 -11.88 -2.15 4.86
CA LEU A 25 -11.66 -2.92 6.08
C LEU A 25 -12.77 -2.70 7.12
N ARG A 26 -13.24 -1.45 7.28
CA ARG A 26 -14.38 -1.14 8.15
C ARG A 26 -15.66 -1.84 7.71
N TRP A 27 -15.96 -1.76 6.42
CA TRP A 27 -17.15 -2.38 5.85
C TRP A 27 -17.13 -3.91 6.03
N THR A 28 -16.00 -4.55 5.74
CA THR A 28 -15.82 -6.00 5.94
C THR A 28 -15.90 -6.41 7.41
N ALA A 29 -15.44 -5.56 8.33
CA ALA A 29 -15.54 -5.82 9.77
C ALA A 29 -16.91 -5.49 10.38
N GLY A 30 -17.84 -4.91 9.61
CA GLY A 30 -19.11 -4.38 10.13
C GLY A 30 -18.95 -3.20 11.09
N VAL A 31 -17.81 -2.49 11.03
CA VAL A 31 -17.48 -1.39 11.96
C VAL A 31 -17.94 -0.06 11.37
N THR A 32 -18.76 0.64 12.14
CA THR A 32 -19.27 1.97 11.84
C THR A 32 -18.39 3.07 12.47
N ARG A 33 -18.72 4.33 12.20
CA ARG A 33 -18.06 5.46 12.89
C ARG A 33 -18.44 5.55 14.37
N MET A 34 -19.58 5.00 14.78
CA MET A 34 -20.06 5.07 16.17
C MET A 34 -19.24 4.20 17.12
N ASP A 35 -18.64 3.13 16.59
CA ASP A 35 -17.82 2.20 17.36
C ASP A 35 -16.50 2.82 17.84
N ARG A 36 -16.10 3.97 17.27
CA ARG A 36 -14.89 4.74 17.64
C ARG A 36 -13.61 3.90 17.67
N ILE A 37 -13.58 2.78 16.95
CA ILE A 37 -12.42 1.89 16.85
C ILE A 37 -11.35 2.55 15.99
N ARG A 38 -10.10 2.56 16.47
CA ARG A 38 -8.94 3.07 15.74
C ARG A 38 -8.67 2.27 14.47
N ASN A 39 -8.24 2.93 13.39
CA ASN A 39 -7.92 2.28 12.12
C ASN A 39 -6.84 1.21 12.28
N ASP A 40 -5.86 1.45 13.16
CA ASP A 40 -4.75 0.52 13.39
C ASP A 40 -5.21 -0.76 14.07
N ALA A 41 -6.20 -0.68 14.97
CA ALA A 41 -6.81 -1.86 15.58
C ALA A 41 -7.57 -2.70 14.52
N ILE A 42 -8.22 -2.05 13.56
CA ILE A 42 -8.89 -2.73 12.45
C ILE A 42 -7.85 -3.42 11.57
N ARG A 43 -6.76 -2.74 11.21
CA ARG A 43 -5.65 -3.34 10.44
C ARG A 43 -5.02 -4.53 11.15
N GLN A 44 -4.77 -4.41 12.45
CA GLN A 44 -4.24 -5.50 13.28
C GLN A 44 -5.19 -6.71 13.29
N LYS A 45 -6.50 -6.49 13.40
CA LYS A 45 -7.51 -7.56 13.35
C LYS A 45 -7.48 -8.35 12.04
N PHE A 46 -7.19 -7.69 10.92
CA PHE A 46 -7.05 -8.35 9.62
C PHE A 46 -5.62 -8.82 9.31
N GLY A 47 -4.62 -8.49 10.14
CA GLY A 47 -3.22 -8.77 9.85
C GLY A 47 -2.68 -8.03 8.62
N VAL A 48 -3.28 -6.89 8.26
CA VAL A 48 -2.92 -6.12 7.06
C VAL A 48 -2.00 -4.97 7.43
N ALA A 49 -0.84 -4.89 6.78
CA ALA A 49 0.05 -3.74 6.87
C ALA A 49 -0.56 -2.54 6.09
N PRO A 50 -0.32 -1.29 6.50
CA PRO A 50 -0.79 -0.11 5.79
C PRO A 50 -0.46 -0.14 4.29
N ILE A 51 -1.42 0.23 3.44
CA ILE A 51 -1.23 0.27 1.98
C ILE A 51 -0.02 1.12 1.56
N THR A 52 0.31 2.16 2.30
CA THR A 52 1.51 3.00 2.07
C THR A 52 2.80 2.21 2.21
N ASP A 53 2.86 1.28 3.16
CA ASP A 53 4.02 0.42 3.36
C ASP A 53 4.13 -0.60 2.23
N LYS A 54 2.99 -1.13 1.76
CA LYS A 54 2.94 -2.01 0.58
C LYS A 54 3.37 -1.30 -0.70
N MET A 55 2.98 -0.04 -0.87
CA MET A 55 3.47 0.78 -1.98
C MET A 55 4.97 1.02 -1.89
N ARG A 56 5.50 1.32 -0.70
CA ARG A 56 6.94 1.46 -0.48
C ARG A 56 7.70 0.17 -0.79
N GLU A 57 7.22 -0.96 -0.30
CA GLU A 57 7.79 -2.29 -0.55
C GLU A 57 7.82 -2.60 -2.06
N ALA A 58 6.73 -2.31 -2.79
CA ALA A 58 6.67 -2.49 -4.24
C ALA A 58 7.68 -1.60 -4.98
N ARG A 59 7.79 -0.31 -4.61
CA ARG A 59 8.78 0.61 -5.20
C ARG A 59 10.21 0.12 -4.99
N LEU A 60 10.53 -0.39 -3.80
CA LEU A 60 11.86 -0.94 -3.49
C LEU A 60 12.15 -2.23 -4.28
N ARG A 61 11.16 -3.10 -4.43
CA ARG A 61 11.28 -4.30 -5.27
C ARG A 61 11.55 -3.95 -6.73
N TRP A 62 10.83 -2.98 -7.26
CA TRP A 62 11.04 -2.48 -8.62
C TRP A 62 12.44 -1.87 -8.79
N TYR A 63 12.84 -0.99 -7.87
CA TYR A 63 14.19 -0.42 -7.90
C TYR A 63 15.27 -1.50 -7.89
N GLY A 64 15.14 -2.51 -7.02
CA GLY A 64 16.05 -3.65 -7.01
C GLY A 64 16.02 -4.49 -8.29
N HIS A 65 14.87 -4.57 -8.97
CA HIS A 65 14.77 -5.24 -10.27
C HIS A 65 15.52 -4.47 -11.36
N VAL A 66 15.37 -3.15 -11.41
CA VAL A 66 16.10 -2.28 -12.34
C VAL A 66 17.62 -2.42 -12.13
N LEU A 67 18.09 -2.36 -10.88
CA LEU A 67 19.52 -2.50 -10.58
C LEU A 67 20.11 -3.85 -11.05
N ARG A 68 19.39 -4.96 -10.82
CA ARG A 68 19.85 -6.28 -11.31
C ARG A 68 19.87 -6.37 -12.83
N GLY A 69 18.91 -5.72 -13.50
CA GLY A 69 18.87 -5.67 -14.97
C GLY A 69 20.03 -4.87 -15.59
N GLU A 70 20.54 -3.85 -14.89
CA GLU A 70 21.73 -3.10 -15.31
C GLU A 70 23.03 -3.90 -15.11
N GLU A 71 23.13 -4.74 -14.06
CA GLU A 71 24.29 -5.61 -13.82
C GLU A 71 24.41 -6.76 -14.86
N ASP A 72 23.28 -7.29 -15.35
CA ASP A 72 23.24 -8.39 -16.32
C ASP A 72 23.36 -7.93 -17.80
N SER A 73 23.45 -6.62 -18.07
CA SER A 73 23.64 -6.09 -19.42
C SER A 73 25.13 -6.08 -19.80
N PRO A 74 25.58 -6.80 -20.85
CA PRO A 74 26.95 -6.68 -21.32
C PRO A 74 27.16 -5.27 -21.87
N ARG A 75 28.22 -4.60 -21.40
CA ARG A 75 28.68 -3.31 -21.93
C ARG A 75 29.01 -3.37 -23.42
#